data_AF-A0A2T2S7K0-F1
#
_entry.id   AF-A0A2T2S7K0-F1
#
_cell.length_a   1.000
_cell.length_b   1.000
_cell.length_c   1.000
_cell.angle_alpha   90.00
_cell.angle_beta   90.00
_cell.angle_gamma   90.00
#
_symmetry.space_group_name_H-M   'P 1'
#
loop_
_entity.id
_entity.type
_entity.pdbx_description
1 polymer ?
#
loop_
_entity_poly.entity_id
_entity_poly.type
_entity_poly.pdbx_seq_one_letter_code
_entity_poly.pdbx_strand_id
1 'polypeptide(L)'
;GADVPLRDLEALRSGRAVAADLTAQAWRDALHLDVSPQTAGQAAQALFATHRDHMFTLFEYFQTDKVGHDRGDLTPAVVLERLDAFFGRLLDLLDPTQDTLVVTSDHGNLEDTTHTQHTRHPVPLFVYGWAAPHFTEAHDLTDVTPAIVEALRASVENQ
;
A
#
# COMPACT_ATOMS: atom_id res chain seq x y z
N GLY A 1 17.59 13.46 -9.06
CA GLY A 1 16.34 12.75 -8.67
C GLY A 1 15.82 11.99 -9.86
N ALA A 2 14.93 11.02 -9.67
CA ALA A 2 14.41 10.14 -10.72
C ALA A 2 13.41 10.80 -11.71
N ASP A 3 13.32 12.13 -11.73
CA ASP A 3 12.40 12.92 -12.56
C ASP A 3 10.91 12.51 -12.46
N VAL A 4 10.50 11.97 -11.29
CA VAL A 4 9.11 11.59 -11.01
C VAL A 4 8.40 12.76 -10.32
N PRO A 5 7.33 13.35 -10.92
CA PRO A 5 6.58 14.43 -10.29
C PRO A 5 5.75 13.93 -9.10
N LEU A 6 5.45 14.83 -8.17
CA LEU A 6 4.45 14.56 -7.14
C LEU A 6 3.08 14.42 -7.79
N ARG A 7 2.33 13.39 -7.37
CA ARG A 7 0.96 13.15 -7.84
C ARG A 7 0.00 14.09 -7.13
N ASP A 8 -0.79 14.81 -7.92
CA ASP A 8 -1.73 15.82 -7.44
C ASP A 8 -3.20 15.37 -7.60
N LEU A 9 -4.12 16.32 -7.46
CA LEU A 9 -5.56 16.06 -7.60
C LEU A 9 -5.95 15.70 -9.03
N GLU A 10 -5.23 16.18 -10.05
CA GLU A 10 -5.49 15.80 -11.43
C GLU A 10 -5.11 14.33 -11.65
N ALA A 11 -3.94 13.92 -11.16
CA ALA A 11 -3.52 12.53 -11.18
C ALA A 11 -4.52 11.61 -10.45
N LEU A 12 -5.08 12.04 -9.32
CA LEU A 12 -6.14 11.30 -8.62
C LEU A 12 -7.41 11.16 -9.47
N ARG A 13 -7.86 12.26 -10.09
CA ARG A 13 -9.06 12.27 -10.96
C ARG A 13 -8.88 11.39 -12.20
N SER A 14 -7.67 11.30 -12.74
CA SER A 14 -7.35 10.46 -13.89
C SER A 14 -7.06 8.99 -13.54
N GLY A 15 -7.17 8.58 -12.26
CA GLY A 15 -6.85 7.21 -11.84
C GLY A 15 -5.35 6.88 -11.88
N ARG A 16 -4.51 7.88 -11.67
CA ARG A 16 -3.03 7.82 -11.72
C ARG A 16 -2.40 8.16 -10.37
N ALA A 17 -3.21 8.22 -9.32
CA ALA A 17 -2.81 8.41 -7.94
C ALA A 17 -3.78 7.71 -7.01
N VAL A 18 -3.31 7.43 -5.79
CA VAL A 18 -4.10 6.80 -4.73
C VAL A 18 -4.18 7.78 -3.57
N ALA A 19 -5.37 8.03 -3.05
CA ALA A 19 -5.54 8.84 -1.85
C ALA A 19 -5.00 8.10 -0.61
N ALA A 20 -4.48 8.85 0.37
CA ALA A 20 -3.86 8.28 1.58
C ALA A 20 -4.85 7.47 2.46
N ASP A 21 -6.15 7.66 2.29
CA ASP A 21 -7.23 6.91 2.94
C ASP A 21 -7.92 5.90 2.00
N LEU A 22 -7.29 5.60 0.85
CA LEU A 22 -7.79 4.84 -0.31
C LEU A 22 -9.00 5.44 -1.02
N THR A 23 -9.91 6.07 -0.28
CA THR A 23 -11.23 6.47 -0.76
C THR A 23 -11.33 7.94 -1.11
N ALA A 24 -10.38 8.78 -0.73
CA ALA A 24 -10.45 10.25 -0.79
C ALA A 24 -11.65 10.85 -0.01
N GLN A 25 -12.35 10.06 0.81
CA GLN A 25 -13.53 10.49 1.54
C GLN A 25 -13.15 11.56 2.58
N ALA A 26 -12.07 11.34 3.33
CA ALA A 26 -11.62 12.31 4.33
C ALA A 26 -11.15 13.63 3.69
N TRP A 27 -10.61 13.58 2.47
CA TRP A 27 -10.16 14.77 1.75
C TRP A 27 -11.33 15.64 1.31
N ARG A 28 -12.44 15.03 0.93
CA ARG A 28 -13.68 15.76 0.69
C ARG A 28 -14.28 16.28 1.99
N ASP A 29 -14.50 15.41 2.96
CA ASP A 29 -15.36 15.71 4.10
C ASP A 29 -14.66 16.63 5.11
N ALA A 30 -13.38 16.39 5.37
CA ALA A 30 -12.60 17.14 6.38
C ALA A 30 -11.75 18.25 5.77
N LEU A 31 -11.25 18.10 4.53
CA LEU A 31 -10.40 19.11 3.88
C LEU A 31 -11.14 19.95 2.83
N HIS A 32 -12.42 19.63 2.54
CA HIS A 32 -13.25 20.34 1.57
C HIS A 32 -12.62 20.45 0.17
N LEU A 33 -11.83 19.44 -0.21
CA LEU A 33 -11.25 19.37 -1.55
C LEU A 33 -12.28 18.90 -2.57
N ASP A 34 -12.19 19.45 -3.78
CA ASP A 34 -13.01 19.04 -4.93
C ASP A 34 -12.54 17.69 -5.48
N VAL A 35 -12.86 16.62 -4.76
CA VAL A 35 -12.54 15.24 -5.13
C VAL A 35 -13.78 14.37 -5.05
N SER A 36 -13.88 13.42 -5.99
CA SER A 36 -14.88 12.35 -5.96
C SER A 36 -14.33 11.17 -5.18
N PRO A 37 -15.02 10.66 -4.14
CA PRO A 37 -14.51 9.57 -3.35
C PRO A 37 -14.62 8.33 -4.21
N GLN A 38 -13.70 7.42 -3.99
CA GLN A 38 -13.52 6.21 -4.77
C GLN A 38 -13.70 5.00 -3.87
N THR A 39 -14.06 3.87 -4.48
CA THR A 39 -14.04 2.60 -3.78
C THR A 39 -12.61 2.12 -3.59
N ALA A 40 -12.38 1.24 -2.61
CA ALA A 40 -11.09 0.58 -2.43
C ALA A 40 -10.62 -0.16 -3.69
N GLY A 41 -11.55 -0.77 -4.45
CA GLY A 41 -11.23 -1.41 -5.74
C GLY A 41 -10.78 -0.41 -6.83
N GLN A 42 -11.33 0.81 -6.85
CA GLN A 42 -10.85 1.86 -7.77
C GLN A 42 -9.46 2.36 -7.38
N ALA A 43 -9.19 2.47 -6.08
CA ALA A 43 -7.85 2.77 -5.58
C ALA A 43 -6.82 1.70 -5.98
N ALA A 44 -7.19 0.42 -5.92
CA ALA A 44 -6.35 -0.69 -6.37
C ALA A 44 -6.05 -0.60 -7.87
N GLN A 45 -7.04 -0.26 -8.70
CA GLN A 45 -6.85 -0.02 -10.14
C GLN A 45 -5.90 1.15 -10.39
N ALA A 46 -6.02 2.23 -9.62
CA ALA A 46 -5.13 3.39 -9.74
C ALA A 46 -3.69 3.07 -9.32
N LEU A 47 -3.51 2.26 -8.26
CA LEU A 47 -2.18 1.77 -7.87
C LEU A 47 -1.58 0.90 -8.97
N PHE A 48 -2.36 -0.04 -9.50
CA PHE A 48 -1.92 -0.91 -10.59
C PHE A 48 -1.51 -0.10 -11.83
N ALA A 49 -2.36 0.81 -12.28
CA ALA A 49 -2.04 1.69 -13.41
C ALA A 49 -0.79 2.53 -13.16
N THR A 50 -0.60 3.00 -11.93
CA THR A 50 0.60 3.74 -11.52
C THR A 50 1.85 2.88 -11.59
N HIS A 51 1.78 1.66 -11.06
CA HIS A 51 2.91 0.74 -11.02
C HIS A 51 3.41 0.37 -12.42
N ARG A 52 2.50 0.23 -13.39
CA ARG A 52 2.85 -0.19 -14.76
C ARG A 52 3.86 0.72 -15.47
N ASP A 53 3.97 1.98 -15.06
CA ASP A 53 4.93 2.94 -15.64
C ASP A 53 6.22 3.09 -14.81
N HIS A 54 6.39 2.31 -13.74
CA HIS A 54 7.51 2.45 -12.81
C HIS A 54 8.08 1.08 -12.47
N MET A 55 9.41 0.98 -12.39
CA MET A 55 10.05 -0.25 -11.89
C MET A 55 9.75 -0.52 -10.41
N PHE A 56 9.46 0.53 -9.65
CA PHE A 56 9.15 0.45 -8.23
C PHE A 56 8.10 1.49 -7.86
N THR A 57 7.09 1.07 -7.10
CA THR A 57 6.04 1.93 -6.55
C THR A 57 5.87 1.59 -5.08
N LEU A 58 5.94 2.60 -4.22
CA LEU A 58 5.69 2.49 -2.78
C LEU A 58 4.41 3.24 -2.44
N PHE A 59 3.54 2.61 -1.66
CA PHE A 59 2.32 3.20 -1.14
C PHE A 59 2.22 2.94 0.36
N GLU A 60 2.02 4.00 1.14
CA GLU A 60 1.88 3.96 2.59
C GLU A 60 0.43 4.19 3.00
N TYR A 61 -0.07 3.41 3.96
CA TYR A 61 -1.45 3.49 4.43
C TYR A 61 -1.52 3.67 5.94
N PHE A 62 -1.86 4.89 6.39
CA PHE A 62 -1.79 5.29 7.80
C PHE A 62 -3.08 5.05 8.60
N GLN A 63 -4.17 4.59 7.98
CA GLN A 63 -5.45 4.51 8.69
C GLN A 63 -5.49 3.41 9.74
N THR A 64 -4.73 2.33 9.56
CA THR A 64 -4.59 1.26 10.55
C THR A 64 -4.01 1.80 11.86
N ASP A 65 -2.95 2.62 11.77
CA ASP A 65 -2.35 3.27 12.94
C ASP A 65 -3.30 4.30 13.56
N LYS A 66 -3.90 5.19 12.76
CA LYS A 66 -4.83 6.21 13.26
C LYS A 66 -5.97 5.59 14.07
N VAL A 67 -6.60 4.55 13.54
CA VAL A 67 -7.69 3.86 14.22
C VAL A 67 -7.20 3.11 15.46
N GLY A 68 -5.99 2.52 15.42
CA GLY A 68 -5.38 1.93 16.60
C GLY A 68 -5.11 2.92 17.73
N HIS A 69 -4.79 4.19 17.41
CA HIS A 69 -4.71 5.29 18.37
C HIS A 69 -6.08 5.84 18.83
N ASP A 70 -7.19 5.24 18.42
CA ASP A 70 -8.56 5.75 18.61
C ASP A 70 -8.75 7.17 18.04
N ARG A 71 -8.17 7.41 16.85
CA ARG A 71 -8.25 8.69 16.13
C ARG A 71 -9.02 8.55 14.83
N GLY A 72 -9.95 9.48 14.62
CA GLY A 72 -10.78 9.55 13.42
C GLY A 72 -12.11 8.82 13.58
N ASP A 73 -12.91 8.83 12.52
CA ASP A 73 -14.31 8.37 12.58
C ASP A 73 -14.50 6.92 12.06
N LEU A 74 -13.41 6.23 11.73
CA LEU A 74 -13.45 4.87 11.19
C LEU A 74 -13.26 3.84 12.30
N THR A 75 -13.99 2.73 12.21
CA THR A 75 -13.77 1.57 13.10
C THR A 75 -12.70 0.64 12.50
N PRO A 76 -12.05 -0.20 13.34
CA PRO A 76 -11.12 -1.23 12.85
C PRO A 76 -11.73 -2.12 11.76
N ALA A 77 -12.98 -2.54 11.93
CA ALA A 77 -13.69 -3.37 10.96
C ALA A 77 -13.80 -2.71 9.58
N VAL A 78 -14.18 -1.42 9.53
CA VAL A 78 -14.29 -0.68 8.25
C VAL A 78 -12.94 -0.52 7.57
N VAL A 79 -11.86 -0.30 8.34
CA VAL A 79 -10.50 -0.23 7.79
C VAL A 79 -10.08 -1.56 7.19
N LEU A 80 -10.34 -2.67 7.89
CA LEU A 80 -10.01 -4.01 7.42
C LEU A 80 -10.82 -4.41 6.19
N GLU A 81 -12.12 -4.12 6.14
CA GLU A 81 -12.97 -4.35 4.96
C GLU A 81 -12.48 -3.57 3.73
N ARG A 82 -12.00 -2.32 3.92
CA ARG A 82 -11.41 -1.53 2.84
C ARG A 82 -10.11 -2.14 2.34
N LEU A 83 -9.24 -2.60 3.25
CA LEU A 83 -7.99 -3.27 2.88
C LEU A 83 -8.26 -4.59 2.15
N ASP A 84 -9.20 -5.39 2.62
CA ASP A 84 -9.61 -6.64 1.97
C ASP A 84 -10.08 -6.41 0.54
N ALA A 85 -11.02 -5.46 0.34
CA ALA A 85 -11.50 -5.10 -0.99
C ALA A 85 -10.40 -4.52 -1.89
N PHE A 86 -9.48 -3.75 -1.33
CA PHE A 86 -8.32 -3.21 -2.05
C PHE A 86 -7.38 -4.33 -2.51
N PHE A 87 -6.95 -5.19 -1.59
CA PHE A 87 -6.03 -6.28 -1.89
C PHE A 87 -6.65 -7.31 -2.83
N GLY A 88 -7.91 -7.69 -2.61
CA GLY A 88 -8.62 -8.62 -3.51
C GLY A 88 -8.61 -8.11 -4.94
N ARG A 89 -8.97 -6.82 -5.15
CA ARG A 89 -8.93 -6.23 -6.49
C ARG A 89 -7.51 -6.09 -7.04
N LEU A 90 -6.52 -5.77 -6.21
CA LEU A 90 -5.14 -5.63 -6.66
C LEU A 90 -4.58 -6.98 -7.11
N LEU A 91 -4.83 -8.04 -6.35
CA LEU A 91 -4.43 -9.41 -6.68
C LEU A 91 -5.09 -9.92 -7.96
N ASP A 92 -6.35 -9.55 -8.23
CA ASP A 92 -7.03 -9.86 -9.51
C ASP A 92 -6.36 -9.21 -10.73
N LEU A 93 -5.64 -8.10 -10.54
CA LEU A 93 -5.02 -7.32 -11.63
C LEU A 93 -3.57 -7.71 -11.91
N LEU A 94 -2.84 -8.16 -10.89
CA LEU A 94 -1.41 -8.46 -10.98
C LEU A 94 -1.17 -9.77 -11.74
N ASP A 95 -0.15 -9.78 -12.60
CA ASP A 95 0.40 -11.01 -13.18
C ASP A 95 1.62 -11.43 -12.34
N PRO A 96 1.58 -12.51 -11.56
CA PRO A 96 2.70 -12.89 -10.69
C PRO A 96 3.97 -13.28 -11.45
N THR A 97 3.92 -13.48 -12.77
CA THR A 97 5.11 -13.74 -13.58
C THR A 97 5.84 -12.45 -13.98
N GLN A 98 5.17 -11.31 -13.94
CA GLN A 98 5.70 -10.00 -14.35
C GLN A 98 5.77 -9.01 -13.20
N ASP A 99 4.84 -9.12 -12.25
CA ASP A 99 4.65 -8.19 -11.17
C ASP A 99 5.03 -8.84 -9.83
N THR A 100 5.36 -7.99 -8.85
CA THR A 100 5.51 -8.42 -7.46
C THR A 100 4.84 -7.40 -6.54
N LEU A 101 3.98 -7.90 -5.65
CA LEU A 101 3.43 -7.15 -4.53
C LEU A 101 4.16 -7.56 -3.25
N VAL A 102 4.70 -6.57 -2.54
CA VAL A 102 5.27 -6.73 -1.20
C VAL A 102 4.39 -5.94 -0.23
N VAL A 103 3.87 -6.59 0.81
CA VAL A 103 3.08 -5.96 1.86
C VAL A 103 3.74 -6.22 3.20
N THR A 104 4.02 -5.14 3.94
CA THR A 104 4.50 -5.20 5.30
C THR A 104 3.99 -4.02 6.12
N SER A 105 4.37 -3.95 7.40
CA SER A 105 4.05 -2.85 8.31
C SER A 105 5.32 -2.43 9.03
N ASP A 106 5.47 -1.15 9.36
CA ASP A 106 6.61 -0.65 10.12
C ASP A 106 6.50 -0.96 11.63
N HIS A 107 5.29 -1.20 12.12
CA HIS A 107 5.02 -1.68 13.49
C HIS A 107 3.62 -2.33 13.61
N GLY A 108 3.31 -2.86 14.80
CA GLY A 108 1.96 -3.28 15.19
C GLY A 108 1.18 -2.15 15.91
N ASN A 109 -0.14 -2.22 15.85
CA ASN A 109 -1.08 -1.36 16.58
C ASN A 109 -2.49 -2.00 16.55
N LEU A 110 -3.13 -2.01 15.37
CA LEU A 110 -4.54 -2.37 15.18
C LEU A 110 -4.89 -3.80 15.61
N GLU A 111 -3.92 -4.70 15.69
CA GLU A 111 -4.14 -6.08 16.13
C GLU A 111 -4.44 -6.21 17.63
N ASP A 112 -4.12 -5.20 18.44
CA ASP A 112 -4.48 -5.12 19.86
C ASP A 112 -5.17 -3.79 20.18
N THR A 113 -6.49 -3.78 20.07
CA THR A 113 -7.31 -2.59 20.34
C THR A 113 -7.62 -2.39 21.83
N THR A 114 -6.94 -3.09 22.74
CA THR A 114 -7.14 -2.89 24.19
C THR A 114 -6.43 -1.65 24.73
N HIS A 115 -5.49 -1.10 23.95
CA HIS A 115 -4.77 0.13 24.25
C HIS A 115 -4.47 0.92 22.96
N THR A 116 -4.10 2.18 23.11
CA THR A 116 -3.81 3.08 21.97
C THR A 116 -2.33 3.18 21.62
N GLN A 117 -1.44 2.40 22.24
CA GLN A 117 0.00 2.44 21.96
C GLN A 117 0.39 1.42 20.89
N HIS A 118 1.53 1.64 20.23
CA HIS A 118 2.10 0.63 19.33
C HIS A 118 2.47 -0.63 20.11
N THR A 119 2.38 -1.78 19.46
CA THR A 119 2.79 -3.06 20.03
C THR A 119 4.22 -3.41 19.61
N ARG A 120 4.76 -4.48 20.21
CA ARG A 120 5.99 -5.14 19.76
C ARG A 120 5.71 -6.46 19.04
N HIS A 121 4.48 -6.66 18.56
CA HIS A 121 4.16 -7.85 17.77
C HIS A 121 4.95 -7.84 16.46
N PRO A 122 5.34 -9.02 15.96
CA PRO A 122 5.93 -9.11 14.64
C PRO A 122 4.94 -8.61 13.59
N VAL A 123 5.47 -7.90 12.59
CA VAL A 123 4.72 -7.41 11.44
C VAL A 123 4.70 -8.47 10.33
N PRO A 124 3.65 -8.52 9.50
CA PRO A 124 3.63 -9.45 8.38
C PRO A 124 4.63 -9.04 7.30
N LEU A 125 5.11 -10.03 6.55
CA LEU A 125 5.74 -9.84 5.25
C LEU A 125 5.04 -10.78 4.27
N PHE A 126 4.20 -10.22 3.41
CA PHE A 126 3.57 -10.96 2.32
C PHE A 126 4.24 -10.57 1.01
N VAL A 127 4.74 -11.56 0.28
CA VAL A 127 5.28 -11.34 -1.06
C VAL A 127 4.58 -12.24 -2.07
N TYR A 128 4.00 -11.62 -3.09
CA TYR A 128 3.29 -12.28 -4.18
C TYR A 128 3.89 -11.87 -5.51
N GLY A 129 4.44 -12.82 -6.25
CA GLY A 129 5.02 -12.58 -7.59
C GLY A 129 6.41 -13.17 -7.77
N TRP A 130 7.02 -12.87 -8.92
CA TRP A 130 8.28 -13.46 -9.36
C TRP A 130 9.44 -13.19 -8.41
N ALA A 131 9.42 -12.06 -7.68
CA ALA A 131 10.50 -11.69 -6.77
C ALA A 131 10.36 -12.31 -5.37
N ALA A 132 9.30 -13.08 -5.09
CA ALA A 132 9.11 -13.73 -3.78
C ALA A 132 10.32 -14.53 -3.27
N PRO A 133 11.09 -15.26 -4.11
CA PRO A 133 12.29 -15.96 -3.65
C PRO A 133 13.39 -15.07 -3.06
N HIS A 134 13.41 -13.77 -3.35
CA HIS A 134 14.40 -12.83 -2.78
C HIS A 134 14.12 -12.46 -1.31
N PHE A 135 12.93 -12.80 -0.80
CA PHE A 135 12.50 -12.42 0.55
C PHE A 135 12.49 -13.59 1.54
N THR A 136 12.92 -14.79 1.15
CA THR A 136 12.80 -15.99 2.01
C THR A 136 13.64 -15.91 3.29
N GLU A 137 14.76 -15.19 3.24
CA GLU A 137 15.66 -15.00 4.38
C GLU A 137 15.37 -13.69 5.16
N ALA A 138 14.30 -12.97 4.82
CA ALA A 138 13.93 -11.76 5.54
C ALA A 138 13.41 -12.11 6.95
N HIS A 139 14.01 -11.50 7.96
CA HIS A 139 13.69 -11.72 9.37
C HIS A 139 13.16 -10.47 10.05
N ASP A 140 13.65 -9.29 9.64
CA ASP A 140 13.17 -8.01 10.14
C ASP A 140 13.06 -6.95 9.02
N LEU A 141 12.62 -5.74 9.40
CA LEU A 141 12.37 -4.66 8.45
C LEU A 141 13.62 -4.18 7.71
N THR A 142 14.81 -4.41 8.27
CA THR A 142 16.06 -4.03 7.62
C THR A 142 16.38 -4.92 6.42
N ASP A 143 15.77 -6.10 6.33
CA ASP A 143 15.96 -7.04 5.21
C ASP A 143 15.08 -6.72 3.99
N VAL A 144 13.99 -5.97 4.17
CA VAL A 144 13.01 -5.68 3.10
C VAL A 144 13.64 -4.86 1.97
N THR A 145 14.40 -3.81 2.30
CA THR A 145 15.02 -2.95 1.28
C THR A 145 16.11 -3.69 0.47
N PRO A 146 17.07 -4.39 1.11
CA PRO A 146 18.02 -5.24 0.40
C PRO A 146 17.35 -6.23 -0.57
N ALA A 147 16.32 -6.96 -0.11
CA ALA A 147 15.60 -7.92 -0.95
C ALA A 147 14.94 -7.28 -2.18
N ILE A 148 14.32 -6.09 -2.02
CA ILE A 148 13.77 -5.30 -3.15
C ILE A 148 14.88 -4.95 -4.15
N VAL A 149 16.02 -4.46 -3.66
CA VAL A 149 17.14 -4.02 -4.52
C VAL A 149 17.74 -5.21 -5.28
N GLU A 150 17.91 -6.36 -4.62
CA GLU A 150 18.40 -7.58 -5.27
C GLU A 150 17.46 -8.07 -6.37
N ALA A 151 16.16 -8.10 -6.10
CA ALA A 151 15.16 -8.47 -7.10
C ALA A 151 15.21 -7.52 -8.32
N LEU A 152 15.22 -6.20 -8.08
CA LEU A 152 15.25 -5.22 -9.17
C LEU A 152 16.54 -5.27 -10.00
N ARG A 153 17.68 -5.64 -9.42
CA ARG A 153 18.92 -5.86 -10.18
C ARG A 153 18.80 -7.09 -11.08
N ALA A 154 18.30 -8.20 -10.54
CA ALA A 154 18.11 -9.44 -11.28
C ALA A 154 17.13 -9.28 -12.46
N SER A 155 16.11 -8.42 -12.35
CA SER A 155 15.16 -8.19 -13.45
C SER A 155 15.73 -7.40 -14.63
N VAL A 156 16.76 -6.57 -14.38
CA VAL A 156 17.46 -5.81 -15.43
C VAL A 156 18.47 -6.70 -16.15
N GLU A 157 19.14 -7.60 -15.44
CA GLU A 157 20.16 -8.50 -16.01
C GLU A 157 19.57 -9.59 -16.94
N ASN A 158 18.27 -9.87 -16.80
CA ASN A 158 17.56 -10.89 -17.59
C ASN A 158 16.79 -10.31 -18.81
N GLN A 159 16.94 -9.01 -19.12
CA GLN A 159 16.38 -8.33 -20.31
C GLN A 159 17.45 -8.10 -21.37
#